data_AF-A0A929F9N0-F1
#
_entry.id   AF-A0A929F9N0-F1
#
_cell.length_a   1.000
_cell.length_b   1.000
_cell.length_c   1.000
_cell.angle_alpha   90.00
_cell.angle_beta   90.00
_cell.angle_gamma   90.00
#
_symmetry.space_group_name_H-M   'P 1'
#
loop_
_entity.id
_entity.type
_entity.pdbx_description
1 polymer ?
#
loop_
_entity_poly.entity_id
_entity_poly.type
_entity_poly.pdbx_seq_one_letter_code
_entity_poly.pdbx_strand_id
1 'polypeptide(L)'
;GDEEVAVTVEITGVEKEDIDFNVTEDTIEITACGPEREYHELIDLPCVIKPKTMNVTYKNGVLDVVVKRKEKKKTGRGYRVAID
;
A
#
# COMPACT_ATOMS: atom_id res chain seq x y z
N GLY A 1 -1.05 -9.97 -7.81
CA GLY A 1 -1.50 -10.47 -9.13
C GLY A 1 -2.04 -9.30 -9.94
N ASP A 2 -2.85 -9.55 -10.97
CA ASP A 2 -3.40 -8.46 -11.79
C ASP A 2 -4.46 -7.61 -11.08
N GLU A 3 -5.10 -8.15 -10.05
CA GLU A 3 -6.18 -7.49 -9.29
C GLU A 3 -5.77 -6.95 -7.92
N GLU A 4 -4.64 -7.41 -7.38
CA GLU A 4 -4.20 -7.12 -6.01
C GLU A 4 -2.72 -6.76 -5.97
N VAL A 5 -2.39 -5.87 -5.03
CA VAL A 5 -1.02 -5.54 -4.63
C VAL A 5 -0.75 -6.20 -3.28
N ALA A 6 0.41 -6.84 -3.16
CA ALA A 6 0.90 -7.40 -1.91
C ALA A 6 2.20 -6.70 -1.54
N VAL A 7 2.35 -6.36 -0.26
CA VAL A 7 3.54 -5.74 0.32
C VAL A 7 3.89 -6.51 1.58
N THR A 8 5.15 -6.89 1.73
CA THR A 8 5.67 -7.61 2.90
C THR A 8 6.86 -6.83 3.44
N VAL A 9 6.85 -6.52 4.74
CA VAL A 9 7.91 -5.76 5.42
C VAL A 9 8.32 -6.49 6.69
N GLU A 10 9.63 -6.59 6.93
CA GLU A 10 10.18 -7.18 8.15
C GLU A 10 10.44 -6.07 9.19
N ILE A 11 9.72 -6.14 10.31
CA ILE A 11 9.72 -5.18 11.42
C ILE A 11 9.92 -5.97 12.71
N THR A 12 11.11 -6.52 12.92
CA THR A 12 11.41 -7.31 14.13
C THR A 12 11.70 -6.41 15.32
N GLY A 13 11.36 -6.89 16.53
CA GLY A 13 11.66 -6.19 17.78
C GLY A 13 10.69 -5.05 18.11
N VAL A 14 9.52 -5.03 17.48
CA VAL A 14 8.47 -4.04 17.71
C VAL A 14 7.16 -4.77 18.04
N GLU A 15 6.46 -4.31 19.07
CA GLU A 15 5.11 -4.79 19.40
C GLU A 15 4.08 -4.20 18.44
N LYS A 16 2.97 -4.91 18.21
CA LYS A 16 1.98 -4.49 17.19
C LYS A 16 1.41 -3.11 17.49
N GLU A 17 1.25 -2.78 18.77
CA GLU A 17 0.67 -1.54 19.26
C GLU A 17 1.57 -0.32 18.98
N ASP A 18 2.87 -0.55 18.76
CA ASP A 18 3.86 0.49 18.49
C ASP A 18 4.11 0.71 16.98
N ILE A 19 3.32 0.06 16.12
CA ILE A 19 3.36 0.21 14.67
C ILE A 19 2.21 1.12 14.23
N ASP A 20 2.55 2.28 13.66
CA ASP A 20 1.62 3.14 12.95
C ASP A 20 1.70 2.85 11.44
N PHE A 21 0.52 2.70 10.84
CA PHE A 21 0.35 2.26 9.47
C PHE A 21 -0.66 3.17 8.77
N ASN A 22 -0.16 4.00 7.86
CA ASN A 22 -0.96 4.94 7.08
C ASN A 22 -0.99 4.53 5.62
N VAL A 23 -2.15 4.68 4.98
CA VAL A 23 -2.35 4.29 3.58
C VAL A 23 -3.18 5.33 2.83
N THR A 24 -2.69 5.72 1.65
CA THR A 24 -3.42 6.55 0.68
C THR A 24 -3.85 5.68 -0.52
N GLU A 25 -4.36 6.28 -1.59
CA GLU A 25 -4.65 5.51 -2.81
C GLU A 25 -3.39 5.06 -3.55
N ASP A 26 -2.21 5.59 -3.23
CA ASP A 26 -0.97 5.43 -3.99
C ASP A 26 0.29 5.22 -3.13
N THR A 27 0.23 5.37 -1.81
CA THR A 27 1.37 5.17 -0.92
C THR A 27 0.98 4.41 0.36
N ILE A 28 1.94 3.70 0.93
CA ILE A 28 1.89 3.14 2.29
C ILE A 28 3.02 3.77 3.09
N GLU A 29 2.72 4.29 4.27
CA GLU A 29 3.70 4.79 5.23
C GLU A 29 3.64 3.94 6.50
N ILE A 30 4.80 3.46 6.94
CA ILE A 30 4.96 2.62 8.11
C ILE A 30 5.96 3.30 9.03
N THR A 31 5.54 3.59 10.26
CA THR A 31 6.44 4.04 11.33
C THR A 31 6.31 3.10 12.50
N ALA A 32 7.43 2.71 13.09
CA ALA A 32 7.44 1.79 14.22
C ALA A 32 8.54 2.19 15.21
N CYS A 33 8.23 2.19 16.50
CA CYS A 33 9.17 2.55 17.55
C CYS A 33 9.30 1.40 18.55
N GLY A 34 10.36 0.61 18.42
CA GLY A 34 10.68 -0.47 19.35
C GLY A 34 11.85 -0.11 20.27
N PRO A 35 12.05 -0.87 21.36
CA PRO A 35 13.17 -0.67 22.28
C PRO A 35 14.55 -0.90 21.63
N GLU A 36 14.61 -1.74 20.58
CA GLU A 36 15.85 -2.06 19.88
C GLU A 36 16.08 -1.22 18.61
N ARG A 37 15.00 -0.88 17.89
CA ARG A 37 15.05 -0.19 16.59
C ARG A 37 13.79 0.64 16.34
N GLU A 38 13.99 1.74 15.62
CA GLU A 38 12.94 2.53 15.01
C GLU A 38 12.93 2.28 13.49
N TYR A 39 11.74 2.29 12.89
CA TYR A 39 11.54 2.12 11.46
C TYR A 39 10.71 3.29 10.93
N HIS A 40 11.07 3.78 9.76
CA HIS A 40 10.25 4.66 8.94
C HIS A 40 10.42 4.25 7.48
N GLU A 41 9.33 3.82 6.86
CA GLU A 41 9.32 3.37 5.48
C GLU A 41 8.14 3.97 4.74
N LEU A 42 8.42 4.59 3.59
CA LEU A 42 7.43 5.14 2.66
C LEU A 42 7.52 4.36 1.36
N ILE A 43 6.43 3.67 1.02
CA ILE A 43 6.36 2.75 -0.12
C ILE A 43 5.40 3.33 -1.15
N ASP A 44 5.94 3.70 -2.31
CA ASP A 44 5.15 4.05 -3.49
C ASP A 44 4.50 2.80 -4.09
N LEU A 45 3.19 2.82 -4.26
CA LEU A 45 2.45 1.71 -4.84
C LEU A 45 2.55 1.75 -6.36
N PRO A 46 2.67 0.57 -7.01
CA PRO A 46 2.80 0.49 -8.47
C PRO A 46 1.51 0.87 -9.22
N CYS A 47 0.42 1.08 -8.49
CA CYS A 47 -0.88 1.48 -9.04
C CYS A 47 -1.80 2.01 -7.95
N VAL A 48 -2.84 2.72 -8.38
CA VAL A 48 -3.92 3.18 -7.50
C VAL A 48 -4.69 2.00 -6.91
N ILE A 49 -4.94 2.01 -5.61
CA ILE A 49 -5.62 0.94 -4.85
C ILE A 49 -6.98 1.38 -4.29
N LYS A 50 -7.69 0.45 -3.64
CA LYS A 50 -8.88 0.69 -2.83
C LYS A 50 -8.52 0.46 -1.34
N PRO A 51 -8.10 1.49 -0.58
CA PRO A 51 -7.60 1.31 0.79
C PRO A 51 -8.55 0.55 1.73
N LYS A 52 -9.86 0.76 1.58
CA LYS A 52 -10.90 0.07 2.38
C LYS A 52 -10.98 -1.45 2.19
N THR A 53 -10.30 -2.00 1.18
CA THR A 53 -10.25 -3.44 0.90
C THR A 53 -9.01 -4.11 1.48
N MET A 54 -8.16 -3.36 2.17
CA MET A 54 -6.88 -3.83 2.67
C MET A 54 -7.06 -4.88 3.78
N ASN A 55 -6.24 -5.92 3.70
CA ASN A 55 -6.06 -6.93 4.71
C ASN A 55 -4.62 -6.87 5.20
N VAL A 56 -4.43 -6.82 6.52
CA VAL A 56 -3.12 -6.68 7.16
C VAL A 56 -2.95 -7.76 8.22
N THR A 57 -1.81 -8.43 8.21
CA THR A 57 -1.42 -9.37 9.25
C THR A 57 -0.03 -9.02 9.75
N TYR A 58 0.20 -9.16 11.06
CA TYR A 58 1.51 -9.01 11.67
C TYR A 58 1.80 -10.24 12.52
N LYS A 59 2.82 -11.01 12.15
CA LYS A 59 3.17 -12.26 12.82
C LYS A 59 4.67 -12.48 12.78
N ASN A 60 5.25 -12.79 13.94
CA ASN A 60 6.69 -13.07 14.08
C ASN A 60 7.59 -11.97 13.47
N GLY A 61 7.24 -10.69 13.66
CA GLY A 61 8.03 -9.59 13.12
C GLY A 61 7.82 -9.30 11.63
N VAL A 62 6.84 -9.92 10.97
CA VAL A 62 6.56 -9.70 9.55
C VAL A 62 5.17 -9.07 9.40
N LEU A 63 5.12 -7.91 8.74
CA LEU A 63 3.90 -7.21 8.34
C LEU A 63 3.57 -7.57 6.89
N ASP A 64 2.48 -8.30 6.68
CA ASP A 64 1.97 -8.68 5.37
C ASP A 64 0.68 -7.91 5.07
N VAL A 65 0.67 -7.24 3.91
CA VAL A 65 -0.43 -6.39 3.45
C VAL A 65 -0.89 -6.86 2.07
N VAL A 66 -2.20 -7.03 1.91
CA VAL A 66 -2.84 -7.32 0.61
C VAL A 66 -3.98 -6.34 0.38
N VAL A 67 -4.04 -5.73 -0.80
CA VAL A 67 -5.06 -4.72 -1.13
C VAL A 67 -5.46 -4.78 -2.60
N LYS A 68 -6.76 -4.56 -2.87
CA LYS A 68 -7.29 -4.57 -4.23
C LYS A 68 -6.90 -3.31 -4.99
N ARG A 69 -6.57 -3.50 -6.27
CA ARG A 69 -6.33 -2.42 -7.21
C ARG A 69 -7.64 -1.70 -7.54
N LYS A 70 -7.54 -0.39 -7.79
CA LYS A 70 -8.63 0.36 -8.43
C LYS A 70 -8.67 -0.05 -9.89
N GLU A 71 -9.87 -0.21 -10.45
CA GLU A 71 -9.97 -0.51 -11.88
C GLU A 71 -9.29 0.60 -12.68
N LYS A 72 -8.46 0.23 -13.66
CA LYS A 72 -7.90 1.21 -14.61
C LYS A 72 -9.10 1.92 -15.25
N LYS A 73 -9.19 3.25 -15.12
CA LYS A 73 -10.17 4.02 -15.91
C LYS A 73 -9.99 3.58 -17.35
N LYS A 74 -11.03 3.03 -17.97
CA LYS A 74 -11.03 2.79 -19.42
C LYS A 74 -10.73 4.15 -20.04
N THR A 75 -9.53 4.32 -20.60
CA THR A 75 -9.17 5.52 -21.34
C THR A 75 -10.24 5.69 -22.41
N GLY A 76 -11.08 6.70 -22.25
CA GLY A 76 -12.14 6.98 -23.21
C GLY A 76 -11.51 7.07 -24.60
N ARG A 77 -12.15 6.47 -25.62
CA ARG A 77 -11.78 6.72 -27.02
C ARG A 77 -11.81 8.23 -27.21
N GLY A 78 -10.64 8.85 -27.30
CA GLY A 78 -10.52 10.21 -27.78
C GLY A 78 -10.98 10.21 -29.24
N TYR A 79 -11.85 11.16 -29.60
CA TYR A 79 -12.25 11.37 -30.98
C TYR A 79 -11.49 12.56 -31.52
N ARG A 80 -10.99 12.43 -32.76
CA ARG A 80 -10.27 13.50 -33.44
C ARG A 80 -11.30 14.45 -34.06
N VAL A 81 -11.29 15.71 -33.63
CA VAL A 81 -12.11 16.77 -34.25
C VAL A 81 -11.23 17.45 -35.29
N ALA A 82 -11.70 17.52 -36.53
CA ALA A 82 -11.10 18.37 -37.55
C ALA A 82 -11.56 19.81 -37.32
N ILE A 83 -10.62 20.75 -37.34
CA ILE A 83 -10.90 22.18 -37.35
C ILE A 83 -10.91 22.60 -38.82
N ASP A 84 -11.99 23.28 -39.23
CA ASP A 84 -12.13 23.97 -40.52
C ASP A 84 -11.71 25.44 -40.36
#